data_AF-A0A2V6NAR5-F1
#
_entry.id   AF-A0A2V6NAR5-F1
#
_cell.length_a   1.000
_cell.length_b   1.000
_cell.length_c   1.000
_cell.angle_alpha   90.00
_cell.angle_beta   90.00
_cell.angle_gamma   90.00
#
_symmetry.space_group_name_H-M   'P 1'
#
loop_
_entity.id
_entity.type
_entity.pdbx_description
1 polymer ?
#
loop_
_entity_poly.entity_id
_entity_poly.type
_entity_poly.pdbx_seq_one_letter_code
_entity_poly.pdbx_strand_id
1 'polypeptide(L)'
;MRIRAIFAGALLGCSIFGLPAATPIERSLSPSGQFVIYGGDAAWRGAVSALAERTKANLLAVLQRRDQWGAAIVVNLQSPGANLPEISATALRFSQTGSGLKLQVDLTISRKMDFGAMERELLRAILLEMIYRNQPGIASGATYVEPPNWLIEGLLALTPNRDRTALTNALAVPERITPLNEVLSERPELLDSAGRLLYRACSFALVQLLIESADGHAHLGRYIDNLSFTSNDPLADLEAAFPQLAGNDEKIWKSRIADIRTSGRADLLTFSQTEEKLASLLQTKFMRTDARDKSLSFEDLCQRKPAPTQRLALQKVGQELLLLAAQANPALRSVVQDYQQVATQLALGKIRGLAARLADLKTLRAKLSARMTEIDDYLNWFEATQLSTRSGLFEDCLNPSSLETPSRAHRKDSFSAYLDAMEAEF
;
A
#
# COMPACT_ATOMS: atom_id res chain seq x y z
N MET A 1 -2.04 96.92 -12.21
CA MET A 1 -0.95 96.71 -11.23
C MET A 1 -0.75 95.19 -11.11
N ARG A 2 0.18 94.50 -11.78
CA ARG A 2 1.64 94.62 -11.95
C ARG A 2 2.41 94.63 -10.61
N ILE A 3 3.04 93.48 -10.31
CA ILE A 3 4.43 93.19 -9.82
C ILE A 3 4.51 91.65 -9.97
N ARG A 4 5.23 90.99 -10.89
CA ARG A 4 6.66 90.89 -11.29
C ARG A 4 7.64 90.41 -10.19
N ALA A 5 8.02 89.14 -10.26
CA ALA A 5 9.35 88.55 -9.97
C ALA A 5 9.34 87.13 -10.59
N ILE A 6 9.92 86.84 -11.77
CA ILE A 6 11.33 86.63 -12.17
C ILE A 6 12.10 85.57 -11.36
N PHE A 7 12.10 84.35 -11.92
CA PHE A 7 13.18 83.36 -12.12
C PHE A 7 14.41 83.30 -11.20
N ALA A 8 14.59 82.12 -10.58
CA ALA A 8 15.80 81.29 -10.61
C ALA A 8 15.33 79.84 -10.35
N GLY A 9 15.59 78.82 -11.17
CA GLY A 9 16.82 78.52 -11.89
C GLY A 9 17.69 77.54 -11.10
N ALA A 10 17.16 76.36 -10.74
CA ALA A 10 17.95 75.27 -10.18
C ALA A 10 17.56 73.95 -10.86
N LEU A 11 18.33 73.59 -11.88
CA LEU A 11 18.44 72.25 -12.42
C LEU A 11 19.01 71.34 -11.33
N LEU A 12 18.17 70.45 -10.79
CA LEU A 12 18.61 69.31 -10.00
C LEU A 12 18.16 68.06 -10.75
N GLY A 13 19.12 67.44 -11.44
CA GLY A 13 18.97 66.13 -12.02
C GLY A 13 18.70 65.13 -10.91
N CYS A 14 17.45 64.70 -10.77
CA CYS A 14 17.13 63.50 -10.02
C CYS A 14 17.53 62.30 -10.87
N SER A 15 18.77 61.85 -10.63
CA SER A 15 19.22 60.50 -10.91
C SER A 15 18.12 59.52 -10.51
N ILE A 16 17.60 58.79 -11.50
CA ILE A 16 16.75 57.64 -11.26
C ILE A 16 17.61 56.65 -10.49
N PHE A 17 17.45 56.61 -9.17
CA PHE A 17 17.91 55.50 -8.37
C PHE A 17 17.12 54.29 -8.86
N GLY A 18 17.78 53.49 -9.71
CA GLY A 18 17.36 52.13 -10.00
C GLY A 18 17.37 51.38 -8.68
N LEU A 19 16.20 51.33 -8.03
CA LEU A 19 15.89 50.26 -7.10
C LEU A 19 16.21 48.96 -7.87
N PRO A 20 17.03 48.05 -7.32
CA PRO A 20 17.18 46.75 -7.93
C PRO A 20 15.77 46.18 -8.02
N ALA A 21 15.26 46.04 -9.25
CA ALA A 21 14.06 45.28 -9.48
C ALA A 21 14.31 43.93 -8.80
N ALA A 22 13.56 43.65 -7.73
CA ALA A 22 13.57 42.33 -7.13
C ALA A 22 13.34 41.37 -8.29
N THR A 23 14.32 40.49 -8.54
CA THR A 23 14.20 39.48 -9.58
C THR A 23 12.86 38.79 -9.38
N PRO A 24 11.99 38.70 -10.40
CA PRO A 24 10.69 38.06 -10.25
C PRO A 24 10.93 36.68 -9.65
N ILE A 25 10.46 36.45 -8.43
CA ILE A 25 10.61 35.13 -7.81
C ILE A 25 9.82 34.18 -8.71
N GLU A 26 10.54 33.29 -9.38
CA GLU A 26 9.91 32.34 -10.27
C GLU A 26 8.94 31.47 -9.48
N ARG A 27 7.68 31.52 -9.90
CA ARG A 27 6.59 30.81 -9.25
C ARG A 27 5.76 30.06 -10.28
N SER A 28 5.17 28.96 -9.85
CA SER A 28 4.17 28.23 -10.61
C SER A 28 2.88 28.16 -9.80
N LEU A 29 1.76 28.37 -10.49
CA LEU A 29 0.43 28.21 -9.94
C LEU A 29 -0.11 26.86 -10.39
N SER A 30 -0.72 26.13 -9.46
CA SER A 30 -1.37 24.89 -9.81
C SER A 30 -2.66 25.14 -10.60
N PRO A 31 -3.14 24.15 -11.38
CA PRO A 31 -4.38 24.26 -12.15
C PRO A 31 -5.60 24.72 -11.35
N SER A 32 -5.74 24.29 -10.09
CA SER A 32 -6.85 24.72 -9.22
C SER A 32 -6.66 26.11 -8.62
N GLY A 33 -5.46 26.69 -8.70
CA GLY A 33 -5.10 27.94 -8.05
C GLY A 33 -4.78 27.83 -6.56
N GLN A 34 -5.02 26.66 -5.93
CA GLN A 34 -4.80 26.49 -4.50
C GLN A 34 -3.32 26.45 -4.13
N PHE A 35 -2.45 25.89 -4.98
CA PHE A 35 -1.03 25.74 -4.65
C PHE A 35 -0.18 26.77 -5.39
N VAL A 36 0.65 27.50 -4.63
CA VAL A 36 1.60 28.48 -5.16
C VAL A 36 3.00 28.01 -4.85
N ILE A 37 3.76 27.62 -5.88
CA ILE A 37 5.05 26.95 -5.72
C ILE A 37 6.17 27.91 -6.07
N TYR A 38 7.09 28.15 -5.13
CA TYR A 38 8.27 28.99 -5.28
C TYR A 38 9.55 28.17 -5.26
N GLY A 39 10.61 28.70 -5.87
CA GLY A 39 11.93 28.07 -5.87
C GLY A 39 12.04 26.88 -6.82
N GLY A 40 13.14 26.13 -6.70
CA GLY A 40 13.48 25.02 -7.61
C GLY A 40 13.59 25.45 -9.09
N ASP A 41 13.77 24.47 -9.99
CA ASP A 41 13.62 24.70 -11.42
C ASP A 41 12.15 24.52 -11.87
N ALA A 42 11.84 24.88 -13.11
CA ALA A 42 10.48 24.79 -13.65
C ALA A 42 9.95 23.35 -13.70
N ALA A 43 10.81 22.34 -13.88
CA ALA A 43 10.41 20.94 -13.90
C ALA A 43 9.98 20.48 -12.50
N TRP A 44 10.73 20.87 -11.46
CA TRP A 44 10.40 20.62 -10.07
C TRP A 44 9.09 21.28 -9.66
N ARG A 45 8.91 22.54 -10.02
CA ARG A 45 7.64 23.23 -9.75
C ARG A 45 6.46 22.52 -10.42
N GLY A 46 6.63 22.07 -11.67
CA GLY A 46 5.62 21.28 -12.39
C GLY A 46 5.32 19.94 -11.70
N ALA A 47 6.34 19.18 -11.30
CA ALA A 47 6.18 17.89 -10.64
C ALA A 47 5.49 18.01 -9.27
N VAL A 48 5.88 18.97 -8.46
CA VAL A 48 5.27 19.23 -7.15
C VAL A 48 3.84 19.72 -7.29
N SER A 49 3.55 20.55 -8.31
CA SER A 49 2.19 20.96 -8.64
C SER A 49 1.32 19.77 -8.99
N ALA A 50 1.82 18.87 -9.83
CA ALA A 50 1.07 17.68 -10.22
C ALA A 50 0.82 16.74 -9.04
N LEU A 51 1.81 16.58 -8.15
CA LEU A 51 1.64 15.79 -6.93
C LEU A 51 0.57 16.41 -6.02
N ALA A 52 0.66 17.71 -5.73
CA ALA A 52 -0.28 18.40 -4.84
C ALA A 52 -1.73 18.31 -5.34
N GLU A 53 -1.96 18.54 -6.64
CA GLU A 53 -3.28 18.38 -7.25
C GLU A 53 -3.78 16.93 -7.19
N ARG A 54 -2.91 15.95 -7.44
CA ARG A 54 -3.27 14.53 -7.34
C ARG A 54 -3.63 14.15 -5.91
N THR A 55 -2.84 14.57 -4.92
CA THR A 55 -3.10 14.32 -3.50
C THR A 55 -4.44 14.89 -3.08
N LYS A 56 -4.75 16.13 -3.49
CA LYS A 56 -6.05 16.75 -3.27
C LYS A 56 -7.18 15.99 -3.95
N ALA A 57 -7.03 15.67 -5.24
CA ALA A 57 -8.06 14.96 -6.01
C ALA A 57 -8.38 13.60 -5.37
N ASN A 58 -7.37 12.87 -4.90
CA ASN A 58 -7.55 11.61 -4.18
C ASN A 58 -8.33 11.82 -2.87
N LEU A 59 -7.97 12.82 -2.07
CA LEU A 59 -8.69 13.14 -0.83
C LEU A 59 -10.15 13.49 -1.11
N LEU A 60 -10.42 14.37 -2.06
CA LEU A 60 -11.78 14.79 -2.41
C LEU A 60 -12.61 13.63 -2.96
N ALA A 61 -12.00 12.72 -3.71
CA ALA A 61 -12.64 11.49 -4.18
C ALA A 61 -13.02 10.57 -3.00
N VAL A 62 -12.12 10.39 -2.02
CA VAL A 62 -12.41 9.63 -0.80
C VAL A 62 -13.52 10.29 0.02
N LEU A 63 -13.57 11.63 0.10
CA LEU A 63 -14.61 12.33 0.86
C LEU A 63 -15.92 12.52 0.07
N GLN A 64 -15.94 12.18 -1.22
CA GLN A 64 -17.03 12.47 -2.16
C GLN A 64 -17.44 13.96 -2.16
N ARG A 65 -16.46 14.85 -2.02
CA ARG A 65 -16.67 16.31 -1.94
C ARG A 65 -16.20 17.01 -3.21
N ARG A 66 -16.83 18.15 -3.50
CA ARG A 66 -16.35 19.06 -4.54
C ARG A 66 -15.17 19.87 -4.03
N ASP A 67 -14.33 20.32 -4.95
CA ASP A 67 -13.24 21.23 -4.62
C ASP A 67 -13.81 22.63 -4.29
N GLN A 68 -13.56 23.07 -3.05
CA GLN A 68 -14.08 24.31 -2.48
C GLN A 68 -13.04 24.93 -1.54
N TRP A 69 -11.77 24.85 -1.90
CA TRP A 69 -10.68 25.42 -1.11
C TRP A 69 -10.90 26.93 -0.87
N GLY A 70 -10.57 27.40 0.33
CA GLY A 70 -10.71 28.81 0.73
C GLY A 70 -9.39 29.54 0.88
N ALA A 71 -8.33 28.83 1.30
CA ALA A 71 -7.00 29.39 1.48
C ALA A 71 -5.97 28.76 0.54
N ALA A 72 -5.06 29.59 0.01
CA ALA A 72 -3.95 29.12 -0.79
C ALA A 72 -2.85 28.48 0.08
N ILE A 73 -2.22 27.43 -0.43
CA ILE A 73 -1.10 26.73 0.17
C ILE A 73 0.17 27.12 -0.58
N VAL A 74 1.09 27.77 0.12
CA VAL A 74 2.40 28.16 -0.42
C VAL A 74 3.37 27.01 -0.26
N VAL A 75 4.05 26.60 -1.33
CA VAL A 75 5.06 25.54 -1.30
C VAL A 75 6.40 26.14 -1.69
N ASN A 76 7.39 26.09 -0.80
CA ASN A 76 8.74 26.59 -1.07
C ASN A 76 9.70 25.45 -1.29
N LEU A 77 10.29 25.41 -2.48
CA LEU A 77 11.31 24.45 -2.84
C LEU A 77 12.69 25.03 -2.56
N GLN A 78 13.35 24.52 -1.52
CA GLN A 78 14.69 24.95 -1.10
C GLN A 78 15.74 23.95 -1.57
N SER A 79 16.87 24.43 -2.07
CA SER A 79 18.04 23.58 -2.30
C SER A 79 18.83 23.44 -0.98
N PRO A 80 19.42 22.27 -0.67
CA PRO A 80 20.26 22.07 0.50
C PRO A 80 21.39 23.11 0.51
N GLY A 81 21.34 24.03 1.47
CA GLY A 81 22.39 25.04 1.64
C GLY A 81 23.56 24.47 2.43
N ALA A 82 24.79 24.76 2.00
CA ALA A 82 26.02 24.25 2.64
C ALA A 82 26.24 24.72 4.10
N ASN A 83 25.46 25.72 4.58
CA ASN A 83 25.66 26.40 5.87
C ASN A 83 24.37 26.58 6.68
N LEU A 84 23.29 25.85 6.38
CA LEU A 84 22.07 25.89 7.19
C LEU A 84 22.06 24.66 8.13
N PRO A 85 21.55 24.78 9.38
CA PRO A 85 21.32 23.61 10.22
C PRO A 85 20.47 22.58 9.46
N GLU A 86 20.63 21.29 9.74
CA GLU A 86 19.83 20.20 9.13
C GLU A 86 18.33 20.44 9.38
N ILE A 87 17.69 21.21 8.51
CA ILE A 87 16.24 21.32 8.43
C ILE A 87 15.78 20.00 7.83
N SER A 88 14.81 19.35 8.49
CA SER A 88 14.19 18.13 7.99
C SER A 88 13.83 18.27 6.50
N ALA A 89 14.02 17.22 5.72
CA ALA A 89 13.85 17.26 4.25
C ALA A 89 12.45 17.73 3.79
N THR A 90 11.49 17.76 4.72
CA THR A 90 10.12 18.23 4.53
C THR A 90 9.70 18.88 5.85
N ALA A 91 9.43 20.17 5.86
CA ALA A 91 9.01 20.92 7.04
C ALA A 91 7.76 21.72 6.72
N LEU A 92 6.63 21.36 7.32
CA LEU A 92 5.43 22.17 7.25
C LEU A 92 5.55 23.35 8.23
N ARG A 93 5.42 24.57 7.71
CA ARG A 93 5.36 25.80 8.50
C ARG A 93 3.97 26.41 8.43
N PHE A 94 3.31 26.40 9.57
CA PHE A 94 2.02 27.03 9.70
C PHE A 94 2.19 28.45 10.26
N SER A 95 1.51 29.44 9.65
CA SER A 95 1.48 30.80 10.19
C SER A 95 0.15 31.48 9.92
N GLN A 96 -0.27 32.39 10.79
CA GLN A 96 -1.41 33.27 10.54
C GLN A 96 -0.87 34.66 10.26
N THR A 97 -1.37 35.30 9.20
CA THR A 97 -1.07 36.71 8.89
C THR A 97 -2.29 37.55 9.23
N GLY A 98 -2.12 38.86 9.39
CA GLY A 98 -3.25 39.79 9.59
C GLY A 98 -4.31 39.78 8.46
N SER A 99 -4.01 39.11 7.34
CA SER A 99 -4.87 38.87 6.18
C SER A 99 -5.52 37.48 6.13
N GLY A 100 -5.32 36.62 7.14
CA GLY A 100 -5.90 35.28 7.22
C GLY A 100 -4.88 34.15 7.33
N LEU A 101 -5.37 32.91 7.18
CA LEU A 101 -4.61 31.66 7.26
C LEU A 101 -3.51 31.64 6.19
N LYS A 102 -2.25 31.44 6.58
CA LYS A 102 -1.15 31.25 5.63
C LYS A 102 -0.51 29.88 5.85
N LEU A 103 -0.85 28.96 4.97
CA LEU A 103 -0.29 27.60 4.95
C LEU A 103 0.99 27.62 4.11
N GLN A 104 2.12 27.24 4.71
CA GLN A 104 3.40 27.16 4.02
C GLN A 104 4.04 25.78 4.19
N VAL A 105 4.38 25.12 3.09
CA VAL A 105 5.11 23.85 3.08
C VAL A 105 6.53 24.14 2.59
N ASP A 106 7.54 23.97 3.43
CA ASP A 106 8.94 24.06 3.01
C ASP A 106 9.46 22.66 2.67
N LEU A 107 9.91 22.48 1.44
CA LEU A 107 10.40 21.21 0.90
C LEU A 107 11.86 21.36 0.49
N THR A 108 12.72 20.48 0.99
CA THR A 108 14.15 20.49 0.64
C THR A 108 14.39 19.52 -0.52
N ILE A 109 14.84 20.04 -1.67
CA ILE A 109 15.14 19.24 -2.86
C ILE A 109 16.49 18.52 -2.66
N SER A 110 16.47 17.24 -2.29
CA SER A 110 17.69 16.43 -2.15
C SER A 110 17.79 15.32 -3.20
N ARG A 111 19.00 14.79 -3.41
CA ARG A 111 19.29 13.73 -4.41
C ARG A 111 18.64 12.38 -4.08
N LYS A 112 18.27 12.16 -2.80
CA LYS A 112 17.54 10.97 -2.31
C LYS A 112 16.13 11.42 -1.92
N MET A 113 15.28 11.54 -2.92
CA MET A 113 13.96 12.15 -2.75
C MET A 113 12.96 11.17 -2.15
N ASP A 114 12.26 11.59 -1.11
CA ASP A 114 11.14 10.84 -0.55
C ASP A 114 9.83 11.49 -0.95
N PHE A 115 9.29 11.06 -2.10
CA PHE A 115 7.99 11.51 -2.59
C PHE A 115 6.85 11.15 -1.62
N GLY A 116 7.00 10.09 -0.82
CA GLY A 116 6.01 9.70 0.17
C GLY A 116 5.95 10.68 1.34
N ALA A 117 7.10 11.14 1.82
CA ALA A 117 7.17 12.19 2.84
C ALA A 117 6.61 13.53 2.33
N MET A 118 6.89 13.88 1.08
CA MET A 118 6.33 15.08 0.44
C MET A 118 4.81 15.00 0.28
N GLU A 119 4.30 13.86 -0.21
CA GLU A 119 2.85 13.61 -0.31
C GLU A 119 2.16 13.71 1.06
N ARG A 120 2.81 13.20 2.11
CA ARG A 120 2.33 13.27 3.49
C ARG A 120 2.17 14.71 3.99
N GLU A 121 3.19 15.54 3.84
CA GLU A 121 3.10 16.94 4.30
C GLU A 121 2.16 17.79 3.43
N LEU A 122 2.04 17.49 2.13
CA LEU A 122 1.02 18.10 1.27
C LEU A 122 -0.39 17.74 1.75
N LEU A 123 -0.65 16.45 2.04
CA LEU A 123 -1.95 16.02 2.57
C LEU A 123 -2.24 16.69 3.92
N ARG A 124 -1.25 16.77 4.81
CA ARG A 124 -1.37 17.45 6.10
C ARG A 124 -1.75 18.91 5.93
N ALA A 125 -1.12 19.63 4.99
CA ALA A 125 -1.46 21.02 4.68
C ALA A 125 -2.89 21.18 4.14
N ILE A 126 -3.33 20.27 3.27
CA ILE A 126 -4.71 20.27 2.74
C ILE A 126 -5.72 20.00 3.87
N LEU A 127 -5.44 19.05 4.76
CA LEU A 127 -6.32 18.77 5.90
C LEU A 127 -6.39 19.97 6.86
N LEU A 128 -5.26 20.62 7.16
CA LEU A 128 -5.25 21.85 7.95
C LEU A 128 -6.08 22.97 7.30
N GLU A 129 -6.02 23.11 5.98
CA GLU A 129 -6.90 24.03 5.25
C GLU A 129 -8.38 23.68 5.50
N MET A 130 -8.74 22.40 5.38
CA MET A 130 -10.13 21.95 5.57
C MET A 130 -10.62 22.17 7.00
N ILE A 131 -9.81 21.86 8.01
CA ILE A 131 -10.12 22.05 9.43
C ILE A 131 -10.47 23.52 9.69
N TYR A 132 -9.64 24.45 9.19
CA TYR A 132 -9.77 25.88 9.50
C TYR A 132 -10.47 26.71 8.42
N ARG A 133 -10.97 26.11 7.34
CA ARG A 133 -11.54 26.81 6.17
C ARG A 133 -12.61 27.83 6.53
N ASN A 134 -13.50 27.45 7.44
CA ASN A 134 -14.66 28.24 7.85
C ASN A 134 -14.48 28.91 9.22
N GLN A 135 -13.21 29.10 9.66
CA GLN A 135 -12.91 29.62 10.99
C GLN A 135 -12.28 31.02 10.94
N PRO A 136 -13.07 32.09 11.05
CA PRO A 136 -12.59 33.46 10.89
C PRO A 136 -11.87 34.05 12.12
N GLY A 137 -11.58 33.28 13.18
CA GLY A 137 -11.30 33.84 14.51
C GLY A 137 -10.23 33.14 15.34
N ILE A 138 -9.20 32.56 14.72
CA ILE A 138 -8.10 31.95 15.49
C ILE A 138 -7.28 33.08 16.11
N ALA A 139 -7.20 33.10 17.45
CA ALA A 139 -6.45 34.11 18.18
C ALA A 139 -4.95 34.02 17.84
N SER A 140 -4.29 35.17 17.67
CA SER A 140 -2.85 35.20 17.46
C SER A 140 -2.13 34.54 18.64
N GLY A 141 -1.34 33.51 18.36
CA GLY A 141 -0.65 32.71 19.38
C GLY A 141 -1.39 31.46 19.87
N ALA A 142 -2.60 31.19 19.36
CA ALA A 142 -3.28 29.91 19.64
C ALA A 142 -2.53 28.72 19.02
N THR A 143 -2.46 27.62 19.76
CA THR A 143 -1.91 26.35 19.28
C THR A 143 -2.92 25.71 18.34
N TYR A 144 -2.48 25.37 17.13
CA TYR A 144 -3.31 24.69 16.14
C TYR A 144 -3.42 23.21 16.46
N VAL A 145 -4.63 22.67 16.36
CA VAL A 145 -4.86 21.23 16.31
C VAL A 145 -4.39 20.70 14.97
N GLU A 146 -3.47 19.75 15.02
CA GLU A 146 -2.94 19.04 13.87
C GLU A 146 -3.85 17.86 13.50
N PRO A 147 -4.02 17.53 12.20
CA PRO A 147 -4.73 16.34 11.81
C PRO A 147 -4.04 15.08 12.39
N PRO A 148 -4.82 14.14 12.98
CA PRO A 148 -4.25 12.93 13.56
C PRO A 148 -3.42 12.11 12.55
N ASN A 149 -2.33 11.51 13.03
CA ASN A 149 -1.44 10.71 12.19
C ASN A 149 -2.16 9.53 11.51
N TRP A 150 -3.09 8.87 12.22
CA TRP A 150 -3.85 7.74 11.67
C TRP A 150 -4.70 8.16 10.47
N LEU A 151 -5.22 9.39 10.50
CA LEU A 151 -6.05 9.92 9.42
C LEU A 151 -5.19 10.17 8.19
N ILE A 152 -4.03 10.80 8.36
CA ILE A 152 -3.07 11.04 7.29
C ILE A 152 -2.63 9.72 6.65
N GLU A 153 -2.10 8.78 7.45
CA GLU A 153 -1.56 7.52 6.93
C GLU A 153 -2.66 6.66 6.28
N GLY A 154 -3.87 6.63 6.86
CA GLY A 154 -5.00 5.88 6.31
C GLY A 154 -5.51 6.46 4.99
N LEU A 155 -5.63 7.79 4.88
CA LEU A 155 -6.01 8.45 3.63
C LEU A 155 -4.95 8.26 2.53
N LEU A 156 -3.66 8.33 2.87
CA LEU A 156 -2.58 8.04 1.92
C LEU A 156 -2.62 6.59 1.43
N ALA A 157 -2.98 5.63 2.27
CA ALA A 157 -3.12 4.22 1.89
C ALA A 157 -4.32 3.95 0.95
N LEU A 158 -5.34 4.80 1.00
CA LEU A 158 -6.51 4.71 0.12
C LEU A 158 -6.29 5.31 -1.27
N THR A 159 -5.18 6.01 -1.51
CA THR A 159 -4.80 6.54 -2.83
C THR A 159 -4.97 5.49 -3.95
N PRO A 160 -5.61 5.83 -5.09
CA PRO A 160 -5.78 4.90 -6.20
C PRO A 160 -4.45 4.37 -6.73
N ASN A 161 -4.44 3.10 -7.13
CA ASN A 161 -3.28 2.36 -7.66
C ASN A 161 -2.10 2.18 -6.69
N ARG A 162 -2.29 2.41 -5.39
CA ARG A 162 -1.28 2.07 -4.38
C ARG A 162 -1.33 0.58 -4.09
N ASP A 163 -0.16 -0.05 -4.05
CA ASP A 163 -0.06 -1.44 -3.62
C ASP A 163 -0.33 -1.53 -2.12
N ARG A 164 -1.36 -2.30 -1.74
CA ARG A 164 -1.81 -2.46 -0.36
C ARG A 164 -1.38 -3.80 0.25
N THR A 165 -0.71 -4.65 -0.54
CA THR A 165 -0.31 -6.00 -0.11
C THR A 165 0.57 -5.98 1.14
N ALA A 166 1.51 -5.04 1.22
CA ALA A 166 2.35 -4.88 2.40
C ALA A 166 1.55 -4.54 3.66
N LEU A 167 0.48 -3.75 3.54
CA LEU A 167 -0.38 -3.36 4.67
C LEU A 167 -1.29 -4.53 5.09
N THR A 168 -1.92 -5.20 4.13
CA THR A 168 -2.77 -6.37 4.41
C THR A 168 -1.96 -7.50 5.04
N ASN A 169 -0.72 -7.71 4.57
CA ASN A 169 0.20 -8.68 5.16
C ASN A 169 0.62 -8.28 6.58
N ALA A 170 0.91 -7.00 6.82
CA ALA A 170 1.26 -6.52 8.15
C ALA A 170 0.12 -6.74 9.18
N LEU A 171 -1.14 -6.66 8.75
CA LEU A 171 -2.30 -6.97 9.62
C LEU A 171 -2.50 -8.47 9.85
N ALA A 172 -1.97 -9.32 8.95
CA ALA A 172 -2.11 -10.78 8.99
C ALA A 172 -1.09 -11.48 9.88
N VAL A 173 0.01 -10.82 10.23
CA VAL A 173 1.11 -11.39 11.03
C VAL A 173 0.81 -11.42 12.54
N PRO A 174 0.31 -10.35 13.19
CA PRO A 174 0.12 -10.37 14.64
C PRO A 174 -1.03 -11.29 15.04
N GLU A 175 -0.85 -12.17 16.02
CA GLU A 175 -1.97 -12.96 16.56
C GLU A 175 -2.95 -12.05 17.30
N ARG A 176 -2.43 -11.16 18.15
CA ARG A 176 -3.21 -10.19 18.91
C ARG A 176 -3.57 -8.97 18.07
N ILE A 177 -4.84 -8.58 18.12
CA ILE A 177 -5.35 -7.34 17.52
C ILE A 177 -5.06 -6.20 18.50
N THR A 178 -4.33 -5.17 18.06
CA THR A 178 -4.13 -3.93 18.81
C THR A 178 -5.48 -3.25 19.02
N PRO A 179 -5.90 -2.92 20.24
CA PRO A 179 -7.18 -2.25 20.48
C PRO A 179 -7.24 -0.86 19.82
N LEU A 180 -8.45 -0.39 19.52
CA LEU A 180 -8.65 0.82 18.73
C LEU A 180 -8.11 2.06 19.46
N ASN A 181 -8.32 2.16 20.77
CA ASN A 181 -7.82 3.28 21.57
C ASN A 181 -6.28 3.39 21.56
N GLU A 182 -5.59 2.24 21.57
CA GLU A 182 -4.12 2.23 21.44
C GLU A 182 -3.71 2.77 20.06
N VAL A 183 -4.37 2.34 18.98
CA VAL A 183 -4.09 2.85 17.62
C VAL A 183 -4.32 4.35 17.51
N LEU A 184 -5.37 4.89 18.12
CA LEU A 184 -5.68 6.33 18.08
C LEU A 184 -4.66 7.18 18.85
N SER A 185 -4.11 6.63 19.94
CA SER A 185 -3.17 7.33 20.84
C SER A 185 -1.69 7.13 20.46
N GLU A 186 -1.39 6.18 19.57
CA GLU A 186 -0.04 5.77 19.19
C GLU A 186 0.73 6.89 18.48
N ARG A 187 2.02 7.02 18.79
CA ARG A 187 2.92 8.03 18.21
C ARG A 187 3.88 7.38 17.21
N PRO A 188 3.62 7.46 15.89
CA PRO A 188 4.41 6.75 14.89
C PRO A 188 5.89 7.18 14.83
N GLU A 189 6.23 8.36 15.36
CA GLU A 189 7.60 8.86 15.44
C GLU A 189 8.47 8.05 16.41
N LEU A 190 7.84 7.38 17.39
CA LEU A 190 8.51 6.55 18.41
C LEU A 190 8.62 5.08 17.98
N LEU A 191 7.89 4.68 16.92
CA LEU A 191 7.86 3.31 16.44
C LEU A 191 9.07 2.98 15.56
N ASP A 192 9.50 1.72 15.61
CA ASP A 192 10.49 1.17 14.70
C ASP A 192 9.89 0.93 13.30
N SER A 193 10.69 0.39 12.37
CA SER A 193 10.23 0.19 11.00
C SER A 193 9.02 -0.76 10.87
N ALA A 194 8.98 -1.83 11.67
CA ALA A 194 7.90 -2.80 11.65
C ALA A 194 6.63 -2.23 12.33
N GLY A 195 6.79 -1.57 13.48
CA GLY A 195 5.71 -0.88 14.18
C GLY A 195 5.08 0.22 13.32
N ARG A 196 5.87 1.01 12.58
CA ARG A 196 5.34 2.00 11.63
C ARG A 196 4.54 1.38 10.49
N LEU A 197 4.98 0.22 9.97
CA LEU A 197 4.23 -0.50 8.93
C LEU A 197 2.90 -1.02 9.48
N LEU A 198 2.89 -1.59 10.69
CA LEU A 198 1.67 -2.04 11.35
C LEU A 198 0.72 -0.87 11.64
N TYR A 199 1.24 0.24 12.16
CA TYR A 199 0.46 1.45 12.40
C TYR A 199 -0.21 1.98 11.14
N ARG A 200 0.53 2.04 10.01
CA ARG A 200 -0.02 2.40 8.69
C ARG A 200 -1.13 1.45 8.25
N ALA A 201 -0.97 0.16 8.52
CA ALA A 201 -1.96 -0.83 8.16
C ALA A 201 -3.23 -0.72 9.03
N CYS A 202 -3.08 -0.48 10.34
CA CYS A 202 -4.20 -0.19 11.23
C CYS A 202 -4.92 1.10 10.83
N SER A 203 -4.17 2.15 10.50
CA SER A 203 -4.69 3.44 10.01
C SER A 203 -5.51 3.27 8.72
N PHE A 204 -5.00 2.46 7.79
CA PHE A 204 -5.72 2.08 6.57
C PHE A 204 -7.02 1.34 6.90
N ALA A 205 -6.97 0.31 7.74
CA ALA A 205 -8.14 -0.47 8.13
C ALA A 205 -9.20 0.40 8.81
N LEU A 206 -8.77 1.35 9.64
CA LEU A 206 -9.65 2.30 10.34
C LEU A 206 -10.34 3.24 9.36
N VAL A 207 -9.62 3.95 8.49
CA VAL A 207 -10.28 4.85 7.52
C VAL A 207 -11.21 4.06 6.60
N GLN A 208 -10.82 2.85 6.19
CA GLN A 208 -11.67 1.99 5.36
C GLN A 208 -12.96 1.57 6.09
N LEU A 209 -12.89 1.24 7.39
CA LEU A 209 -14.05 0.98 8.24
C LEU A 209 -14.98 2.20 8.31
N LEU A 210 -14.43 3.39 8.49
CA LEU A 210 -15.21 4.63 8.62
C LEU A 210 -15.97 4.96 7.33
N ILE A 211 -15.33 4.81 6.16
CA ILE A 211 -15.95 5.15 4.87
C ILE A 211 -16.96 4.10 4.38
N GLU A 212 -16.76 2.83 4.70
CA GLU A 212 -17.65 1.73 4.26
C GLU A 212 -19.00 1.71 5.00
N SER A 213 -19.11 2.48 6.08
CA SER A 213 -20.37 2.67 6.79
C SER A 213 -21.38 3.54 6.04
N ALA A 214 -22.66 3.43 6.40
CA ALA A 214 -23.70 4.28 5.84
C ALA A 214 -23.38 5.76 6.07
N ASP A 215 -23.39 6.55 4.99
CA ASP A 215 -22.96 7.96 4.98
C ASP A 215 -21.54 8.20 5.52
N GLY A 216 -20.68 7.17 5.58
CA GLY A 216 -19.35 7.21 6.18
C GLY A 216 -18.43 8.27 5.59
N HIS A 217 -18.48 8.45 4.26
CA HIS A 217 -17.75 9.51 3.55
C HIS A 217 -18.14 10.92 4.04
N ALA A 218 -19.44 11.15 4.23
CA ALA A 218 -19.96 12.44 4.71
C ALA A 218 -19.66 12.67 6.20
N HIS A 219 -19.71 11.61 7.02
CA HIS A 219 -19.31 11.65 8.43
C HIS A 219 -17.82 11.96 8.57
N LEU A 220 -16.95 11.31 7.79
CA LEU A 220 -15.51 11.59 7.80
C LEU A 220 -15.20 13.03 7.41
N GLY A 221 -15.88 13.54 6.38
CA GLY A 221 -15.74 14.94 6.00
C GLY A 221 -16.16 15.89 7.14
N ARG A 222 -17.31 15.66 7.78
CA ARG A 222 -17.80 16.47 8.92
C ARG A 222 -16.87 16.38 10.13
N TYR A 223 -16.29 15.20 10.38
CA TYR A 223 -15.28 15.00 11.42
C TYR A 223 -14.06 15.88 11.16
N ILE A 224 -13.53 15.89 9.93
CA ILE A 224 -12.40 16.76 9.54
C ILE A 224 -12.73 18.23 9.76
N ASP A 225 -13.92 18.69 9.34
CA ASP A 225 -14.33 20.09 9.49
C ASP A 225 -14.41 20.52 10.97
N ASN A 226 -14.60 19.57 11.90
CA ASN A 226 -14.79 19.81 13.33
C ASN A 226 -13.59 19.42 14.21
N LEU A 227 -12.47 18.97 13.61
CA LEU A 227 -11.28 18.53 14.36
C LEU A 227 -10.69 19.60 15.29
N SER A 228 -10.91 20.89 15.03
CA SER A 228 -10.46 21.96 15.93
C SER A 228 -11.23 22.04 17.25
N PHE A 229 -12.42 21.42 17.33
CA PHE A 229 -13.32 21.45 18.48
C PHE A 229 -13.32 20.14 19.27
N THR A 230 -12.48 19.18 18.89
CA THR A 230 -12.41 17.87 19.54
C THR A 230 -11.91 17.99 20.97
N SER A 231 -12.36 17.05 21.80
CA SER A 231 -11.93 16.90 23.18
C SER A 231 -10.50 16.32 23.27
N ASN A 232 -10.05 16.04 24.50
CA ASN A 232 -8.80 15.32 24.75
C ASN A 232 -8.96 13.79 24.67
N ASP A 233 -10.15 13.29 24.32
CA ASP A 233 -10.45 11.86 24.18
C ASP A 233 -10.77 11.54 22.70
N PRO A 234 -9.77 11.09 21.93
CA PRO A 234 -9.93 10.82 20.50
C PRO A 234 -10.97 9.75 20.20
N LEU A 235 -11.18 8.79 21.11
CA LEU A 235 -12.17 7.73 20.93
C LEU A 235 -13.58 8.28 21.11
N ALA A 236 -13.82 9.06 22.16
CA ALA A 236 -15.12 9.69 22.37
C ALA A 236 -15.50 10.64 21.22
N ASP A 237 -14.54 11.42 20.70
CA ASP A 237 -14.77 12.29 19.54
C ASP A 237 -15.09 11.49 18.27
N LEU A 238 -14.46 10.32 18.09
CA LEU A 238 -14.73 9.43 16.98
C LEU A 238 -16.11 8.77 17.10
N GLU A 239 -16.49 8.30 18.29
CA GLU A 239 -17.81 7.72 18.57
C GLU A 239 -18.93 8.76 18.37
N ALA A 240 -18.69 10.02 18.75
CA ALA A 240 -19.62 11.11 18.51
C ALA A 240 -19.83 11.40 17.02
N ALA A 241 -18.77 11.29 16.22
CA ALA A 241 -18.84 11.47 14.76
C ALA A 241 -19.38 10.25 14.01
N PHE A 242 -19.19 9.05 14.57
CA PHE A 242 -19.60 7.77 13.99
C PHE A 242 -20.40 6.94 15.01
N PRO A 243 -21.72 7.19 15.14
CA PRO A 243 -22.56 6.58 16.17
C PRO A 243 -22.58 5.04 16.18
N GLN A 244 -22.24 4.40 15.06
CA GLN A 244 -22.10 2.93 14.97
C GLN A 244 -20.98 2.37 15.86
N LEU A 245 -19.95 3.18 16.16
CA LEU A 245 -18.84 2.79 17.03
C LEU A 245 -19.23 2.90 18.50
N ALA A 246 -20.16 3.78 18.86
CA ALA A 246 -20.53 4.01 20.25
C ALA A 246 -20.93 2.72 20.98
N GLY A 247 -20.10 2.30 21.95
CA GLY A 247 -20.32 1.10 22.76
C GLY A 247 -20.12 -0.24 22.05
N ASN A 248 -19.70 -0.25 20.79
CA ASN A 248 -19.36 -1.46 20.01
C ASN A 248 -18.04 -1.34 19.23
N ASP A 249 -17.28 -0.27 19.48
CA ASP A 249 -16.03 0.11 18.83
C ASP A 249 -15.04 -1.06 18.72
N GLU A 250 -14.72 -1.71 19.85
CA GLU A 250 -13.76 -2.81 19.90
C GLU A 250 -14.27 -4.06 19.16
N LYS A 251 -15.58 -4.32 19.19
CA LYS A 251 -16.18 -5.44 18.50
C LYS A 251 -16.13 -5.23 16.99
N ILE A 252 -16.51 -4.05 16.51
CA ILE A 252 -16.49 -3.68 15.11
C ILE A 252 -15.06 -3.65 14.59
N TRP A 253 -14.13 -3.08 15.36
CA TRP A 253 -12.71 -3.04 15.05
C TRP A 253 -12.12 -4.45 14.89
N LYS A 254 -12.36 -5.36 15.85
CA LYS A 254 -11.87 -6.74 15.77
C LYS A 254 -12.45 -7.49 14.57
N SER A 255 -13.74 -7.32 14.30
CA SER A 255 -14.38 -7.88 13.10
C SER A 255 -13.69 -7.39 11.85
N ARG A 256 -13.44 -6.08 11.74
CA ARG A 256 -12.79 -5.50 10.57
C ARG A 256 -11.40 -6.09 10.31
N ILE A 257 -10.60 -6.20 11.35
CA ILE A 257 -9.25 -6.75 11.23
C ILE A 257 -9.32 -8.24 10.86
N ALA A 258 -10.28 -9.00 11.42
CA ALA A 258 -10.50 -10.39 11.03
C ALA A 258 -10.95 -10.53 9.56
N ASP A 259 -11.80 -9.64 9.07
CA ASP A 259 -12.26 -9.63 7.67
C ASP A 259 -11.09 -9.35 6.71
N ILE A 260 -10.22 -8.39 7.04
CA ILE A 260 -9.01 -8.09 6.27
C ILE A 260 -8.03 -9.27 6.30
N ARG A 261 -7.85 -9.91 7.45
CA ARG A 261 -7.01 -11.12 7.58
C ARG A 261 -7.53 -12.26 6.70
N THR A 262 -8.84 -12.46 6.70
CA THR A 262 -9.49 -13.53 5.92
C THR A 262 -9.40 -13.23 4.43
N SER A 263 -9.66 -11.98 4.03
CA SER A 263 -9.57 -11.54 2.63
C SER A 263 -8.12 -11.55 2.11
N GLY A 264 -7.16 -11.13 2.93
CA GLY A 264 -5.73 -11.14 2.59
C GLY A 264 -5.11 -12.54 2.54
N ARG A 265 -5.62 -13.49 3.35
CA ARG A 265 -5.27 -14.91 3.26
C ARG A 265 -5.95 -15.62 2.09
N ALA A 266 -7.14 -15.17 1.69
CA ALA A 266 -7.89 -15.76 0.58
C ALA A 266 -7.22 -15.55 -0.79
N ASP A 267 -6.32 -14.58 -0.92
CA ASP A 267 -5.68 -14.26 -2.20
C ASP A 267 -4.28 -14.86 -2.38
N LEU A 268 -3.63 -15.42 -1.36
CA LEU A 268 -2.31 -16.03 -1.52
C LEU A 268 -2.37 -17.55 -1.37
N LEU A 269 -2.06 -18.24 -2.46
CA LEU A 269 -1.91 -19.68 -2.49
C LEU A 269 -0.68 -20.10 -1.67
N THR A 270 -0.78 -21.26 -1.01
CA THR A 270 0.38 -21.89 -0.39
C THR A 270 1.44 -22.23 -1.46
N PHE A 271 2.66 -22.57 -1.02
CA PHE A 271 3.69 -23.01 -1.94
C PHE A 271 3.21 -24.21 -2.78
N SER A 272 2.63 -25.23 -2.13
CA SER A 272 2.09 -26.43 -2.77
C SER A 272 0.96 -26.11 -3.76
N GLN A 273 -0.01 -25.29 -3.37
CA GLN A 273 -1.12 -24.89 -4.23
C GLN A 273 -0.65 -24.06 -5.45
N THR A 274 0.34 -23.19 -5.25
CA THR A 274 0.95 -22.41 -6.35
C THR A 274 1.69 -23.34 -7.32
N GLU A 275 2.43 -24.30 -6.79
CA GLU A 275 3.19 -25.29 -7.56
C GLU A 275 2.25 -26.15 -8.41
N GLU A 276 1.17 -26.68 -7.81
CA GLU A 276 0.20 -27.54 -8.47
C GLU A 276 -0.55 -26.80 -9.59
N LYS A 277 -1.00 -25.55 -9.34
CA LYS A 277 -1.62 -24.71 -10.37
C LYS A 277 -0.62 -24.34 -11.47
N LEU A 278 0.64 -24.06 -11.14
CA LEU A 278 1.66 -23.82 -12.15
C LEU A 278 1.96 -25.08 -12.96
N ALA A 279 1.99 -26.27 -12.34
CA ALA A 279 2.18 -27.54 -13.02
C ALA A 279 1.06 -27.81 -14.03
N SER A 280 -0.19 -27.63 -13.63
CA SER A 280 -1.35 -27.87 -14.49
C SER A 280 -1.38 -26.92 -15.69
N LEU A 281 -1.08 -25.63 -15.49
CA LEU A 281 -0.99 -24.66 -16.59
C LEU A 281 0.10 -25.00 -17.60
N LEU A 282 1.27 -25.48 -17.15
CA LEU A 282 2.38 -25.86 -18.03
C LEU A 282 2.18 -27.21 -18.72
N GLN A 283 1.37 -28.10 -18.14
CA GLN A 283 0.96 -29.37 -18.76
C GLN A 283 -0.16 -29.22 -19.79
N THR A 284 -0.70 -28.01 -19.99
CA THR A 284 -1.74 -27.74 -20.97
C THR A 284 -1.30 -28.21 -22.35
N LYS A 285 -2.04 -29.18 -22.90
CA LYS A 285 -1.75 -29.83 -24.17
C LYS A 285 -2.17 -28.93 -25.34
N PHE A 286 -1.22 -28.56 -26.21
CA PHE A 286 -1.52 -27.78 -27.40
C PHE A 286 -1.85 -28.69 -28.59
N MET A 287 -2.99 -28.45 -29.24
CA MET A 287 -3.43 -29.21 -30.42
C MET A 287 -2.48 -29.00 -31.60
N ARG A 288 -2.24 -30.08 -32.35
CA ARG A 288 -1.40 -30.09 -33.55
C ARG A 288 -2.30 -30.03 -34.79
N THR A 289 -1.91 -29.24 -35.79
CA THR A 289 -2.69 -29.06 -37.03
C THR A 289 -2.61 -30.27 -37.98
N ASP A 290 -1.59 -31.13 -37.83
CA ASP A 290 -1.40 -32.30 -38.71
C ASP A 290 -1.88 -33.59 -38.07
N ALA A 291 -2.78 -34.29 -38.78
CA ALA A 291 -3.48 -35.52 -38.41
C ALA A 291 -2.56 -36.66 -37.94
N ARG A 292 -2.28 -36.68 -36.63
CA ARG A 292 -2.08 -37.84 -35.74
C ARG A 292 -1.91 -37.24 -34.35
N ASP A 293 -2.88 -37.46 -33.46
CA ASP A 293 -2.99 -36.90 -32.11
C ASP A 293 -1.70 -37.04 -31.29
N LYS A 294 -0.83 -36.02 -31.37
CA LYS A 294 0.23 -35.79 -30.40
C LYS A 294 0.08 -34.35 -29.92
N SER A 295 -0.42 -34.21 -28.71
CA SER A 295 -0.39 -32.95 -27.98
C SER A 295 1.04 -32.47 -27.82
N LEU A 296 1.31 -31.21 -28.17
CA LEU A 296 2.61 -30.59 -27.95
C LEU A 296 2.69 -30.07 -26.52
N SER A 297 3.83 -30.30 -25.87
CA SER A 297 4.18 -29.71 -24.58
C SER A 297 4.57 -28.23 -24.74
N PHE A 298 4.51 -27.46 -23.67
CA PHE A 298 5.01 -26.08 -23.62
C PHE A 298 6.50 -26.00 -24.04
N GLU A 299 7.28 -27.05 -23.74
CA GLU A 299 8.70 -27.19 -24.14
C GLU A 299 8.87 -27.37 -25.66
N ASP A 300 7.99 -28.13 -26.30
CA ASP A 300 8.04 -28.40 -27.75
C ASP A 300 7.78 -27.13 -28.57
N LEU A 301 6.99 -26.20 -28.01
CA LEU A 301 6.68 -24.91 -28.64
C LEU A 301 7.86 -23.94 -28.63
N CYS A 302 8.86 -24.15 -27.76
CA CYS A 302 10.10 -23.36 -27.78
C CYS A 302 11.05 -23.75 -28.90
N GLN A 303 10.78 -24.83 -29.65
CA GLN A 303 11.65 -25.31 -30.72
C GLN A 303 11.13 -24.95 -32.12
N ARG A 304 9.85 -24.57 -32.24
CA ARG A 304 9.18 -24.33 -33.54
C ARG A 304 8.22 -23.15 -33.47
N LYS A 305 8.03 -22.47 -34.59
CA LYS A 305 7.14 -21.31 -34.65
C LYS A 305 5.68 -21.75 -34.48
N PRO A 306 4.93 -21.18 -33.51
CA PRO A 306 3.57 -21.64 -33.23
C PRO A 306 2.60 -21.26 -34.35
N ALA A 307 1.68 -22.20 -34.63
CA ALA A 307 0.55 -22.02 -35.53
C ALA A 307 -0.48 -21.01 -34.97
N PRO A 308 -1.39 -20.44 -35.79
CA PRO A 308 -2.35 -19.44 -35.32
C PRO A 308 -3.22 -19.88 -34.15
N THR A 309 -3.70 -21.13 -34.16
CA THR A 309 -4.48 -21.73 -33.06
C THR A 309 -3.66 -21.89 -31.78
N GLN A 310 -2.37 -22.22 -31.91
CA GLN A 310 -1.44 -22.35 -30.78
C GLN A 310 -1.10 -20.99 -30.16
N ARG A 311 -1.05 -19.92 -30.96
CA ARG A 311 -0.83 -18.57 -30.44
C ARG A 311 -1.99 -18.10 -29.55
N LEU A 312 -3.23 -18.39 -29.94
CA LEU A 312 -4.41 -18.07 -29.13
C LEU A 312 -4.39 -18.85 -27.80
N ALA A 313 -4.04 -20.13 -27.84
CA ALA A 313 -3.87 -20.93 -26.63
C ALA A 313 -2.74 -20.40 -25.72
N LEU A 314 -1.60 -20.00 -26.29
CA LEU A 314 -0.49 -19.39 -25.54
C LEU A 314 -0.86 -18.03 -24.93
N GLN A 315 -1.69 -17.23 -25.60
CA GLN A 315 -2.22 -15.98 -25.03
C GLN A 315 -3.13 -16.26 -23.83
N LYS A 316 -3.99 -17.27 -23.93
CA LYS A 316 -4.84 -17.70 -22.81
C LYS A 316 -4.01 -18.18 -21.61
N VAL A 317 -3.03 -19.05 -21.85
CA VAL A 317 -2.10 -19.50 -20.80
C VAL A 317 -1.32 -18.33 -20.20
N GLY A 318 -0.89 -17.36 -21.01
CA GLY A 318 -0.24 -16.14 -20.53
C GLY A 318 -1.13 -15.28 -19.62
N GLN A 319 -2.43 -15.20 -19.92
CA GLN A 319 -3.41 -14.51 -19.07
C GLN A 319 -3.66 -15.28 -17.76
N GLU A 320 -3.77 -16.61 -17.81
CA GLU A 320 -3.95 -17.44 -16.62
C GLU A 320 -2.72 -17.42 -15.70
N LEU A 321 -1.50 -17.40 -16.26
CA LEU A 321 -0.26 -17.22 -15.49
C LEU A 321 -0.16 -15.82 -14.87
N LEU A 322 -0.67 -14.78 -15.54
CA LEU A 322 -0.73 -13.43 -14.98
C LEU A 322 -1.65 -13.38 -13.74
N LEU A 323 -2.81 -14.02 -13.83
CA LEU A 323 -3.73 -14.15 -12.70
C LEU A 323 -3.12 -14.97 -11.56
N LEU A 324 -2.45 -16.08 -11.89
CA LEU A 324 -1.74 -16.90 -10.90
C LEU A 324 -0.63 -16.10 -10.20
N ALA A 325 0.12 -15.26 -10.91
CA ALA A 325 1.20 -14.47 -10.31
C ALA A 325 0.70 -13.46 -9.25
N ALA A 326 -0.53 -12.95 -9.40
CA ALA A 326 -1.16 -12.08 -8.41
C ALA A 326 -1.47 -12.82 -7.09
N GLN A 327 -1.77 -14.13 -7.20
CA GLN A 327 -2.15 -14.98 -6.07
C GLN A 327 -1.04 -15.96 -5.63
N ALA A 328 0.11 -15.94 -6.30
CA ALA A 328 1.17 -16.90 -6.08
C ALA A 328 1.87 -16.67 -4.73
N ASN A 329 2.32 -17.77 -4.14
CA ASN A 329 3.25 -17.75 -3.03
C ASN A 329 4.46 -16.83 -3.37
N PRO A 330 4.90 -15.94 -2.46
CA PRO A 330 5.99 -15.01 -2.71
C PRO A 330 7.27 -15.64 -3.25
N ALA A 331 7.61 -16.87 -2.82
CA ALA A 331 8.82 -17.57 -3.26
C ALA A 331 8.75 -18.03 -4.73
N LEU A 332 7.55 -18.29 -5.25
CA LEU A 332 7.31 -18.74 -6.64
C LEU A 332 6.86 -17.61 -7.57
N ARG A 333 6.51 -16.43 -7.04
CA ARG A 333 5.93 -15.32 -7.83
C ARG A 333 6.80 -14.93 -9.02
N SER A 334 8.11 -14.75 -8.82
CA SER A 334 9.05 -14.40 -9.90
C SER A 334 9.12 -15.50 -10.97
N VAL A 335 9.08 -16.76 -10.55
CA VAL A 335 9.07 -17.93 -11.43
C VAL A 335 7.82 -17.95 -12.31
N VAL A 336 6.64 -17.70 -11.72
CA VAL A 336 5.37 -17.62 -12.47
C VAL A 336 5.40 -16.47 -13.49
N GLN A 337 5.91 -15.30 -13.11
CA GLN A 337 6.06 -14.15 -14.01
C GLN A 337 7.03 -14.44 -15.17
N ASP A 338 8.12 -15.15 -14.92
CA ASP A 338 9.05 -15.55 -15.97
C ASP A 338 8.40 -16.53 -16.97
N TYR A 339 7.61 -17.50 -16.50
CA TYR A 339 6.82 -18.36 -17.38
C TYR A 339 5.78 -17.58 -18.20
N GLN A 340 5.12 -16.59 -17.60
CA GLN A 340 4.19 -15.70 -18.28
C GLN A 340 4.88 -14.91 -19.40
N GLN A 341 6.11 -14.43 -19.16
CA GLN A 341 6.89 -13.71 -20.17
C GLN A 341 7.29 -14.63 -21.33
N VAL A 342 7.70 -15.88 -21.04
CA VAL A 342 8.00 -16.89 -22.06
C VAL A 342 6.76 -17.20 -22.91
N ALA A 343 5.60 -17.44 -22.28
CA ALA A 343 4.34 -17.70 -22.99
C ALA A 343 3.95 -16.54 -23.92
N THR A 344 4.10 -15.29 -23.46
CA THR A 344 3.81 -14.08 -24.24
C THR A 344 4.78 -13.93 -25.43
N GLN A 345 6.07 -14.20 -25.22
CA GLN A 345 7.07 -14.14 -26.29
C GLN A 345 6.85 -15.22 -27.35
N LEU A 346 6.47 -16.44 -26.94
CA LEU A 346 6.07 -17.52 -27.84
C LEU A 346 4.82 -17.15 -28.65
N ALA A 347 3.80 -16.56 -28.01
CA ALA A 347 2.59 -16.11 -28.70
C ALA A 347 2.89 -15.06 -29.79
N LEU A 348 3.89 -14.19 -29.55
CA LEU A 348 4.40 -13.22 -30.52
C LEU A 348 5.33 -13.83 -31.59
N GLY A 349 5.61 -15.13 -31.52
CA GLY A 349 6.50 -15.85 -32.44
C GLY A 349 7.98 -15.56 -32.26
N LYS A 350 8.39 -15.02 -31.10
CA LYS A 350 9.79 -14.78 -30.73
C LYS A 350 10.32 -16.02 -29.99
N ILE A 351 11.26 -16.75 -30.59
CA ILE A 351 11.70 -18.07 -30.09
C ILE A 351 13.15 -18.06 -29.60
N ARG A 352 13.92 -17.04 -29.98
CA ARG A 352 15.37 -16.97 -29.74
C ARG A 352 15.68 -16.97 -28.24
N GLY A 353 16.47 -17.94 -27.78
CA GLY A 353 16.94 -18.04 -26.39
C GLY A 353 15.91 -18.56 -25.39
N LEU A 354 14.67 -18.82 -25.81
CA LEU A 354 13.60 -19.25 -24.90
C LEU A 354 13.80 -20.67 -24.35
N ALA A 355 14.37 -21.58 -25.15
CA ALA A 355 14.63 -22.94 -24.71
C ALA A 355 15.62 -23.00 -23.53
N ALA A 356 16.69 -22.20 -23.59
CA ALA A 356 17.67 -22.10 -22.49
C ALA A 356 17.02 -21.49 -21.23
N ARG A 357 16.29 -20.38 -21.40
CA ARG A 357 15.59 -19.72 -20.29
C ARG A 357 14.57 -20.64 -19.61
N LEU A 358 13.85 -21.45 -20.39
CA LEU A 358 12.88 -22.40 -19.86
C LEU A 358 13.57 -23.52 -19.07
N ALA A 359 14.72 -24.02 -19.54
CA ALA A 359 15.52 -25.00 -18.81
C ALA A 359 15.99 -24.45 -17.45
N ASP A 360 16.51 -23.22 -17.43
CA ASP A 360 16.94 -22.54 -16.21
C ASP A 360 15.79 -22.37 -15.21
N LEU A 361 14.61 -21.95 -15.68
CA LEU A 361 13.40 -21.84 -14.86
C LEU A 361 12.97 -23.17 -14.25
N LYS A 362 13.08 -24.27 -15.01
CA LYS A 362 12.76 -25.61 -14.54
C LYS A 362 13.72 -26.04 -13.42
N THR A 363 15.01 -25.79 -13.58
CA THR A 363 16.01 -26.06 -12.54
C THR A 363 15.77 -25.22 -11.29
N LEU A 364 15.43 -23.94 -11.46
CA LEU A 364 15.15 -23.04 -10.34
C LEU A 364 13.89 -23.45 -9.58
N ARG A 365 12.80 -23.78 -10.30
CA ARG A 365 11.57 -24.32 -9.71
C ARG A 365 11.86 -25.59 -8.91
N ALA A 366 12.59 -26.55 -9.47
CA ALA A 366 12.91 -27.80 -8.80
C ALA A 366 13.72 -27.59 -7.51
N LYS A 367 14.70 -26.67 -7.53
CA LYS A 367 15.46 -26.30 -6.32
C LYS A 367 14.59 -25.67 -5.24
N LEU A 368 13.68 -24.77 -5.62
CA LEU A 368 12.75 -24.15 -4.68
C LEU A 368 11.79 -25.18 -4.08
N SER A 369 11.25 -26.10 -4.89
CA SER A 369 10.39 -27.17 -4.39
C SER A 369 11.11 -28.08 -3.41
N ALA A 370 12.32 -28.53 -3.74
CA ALA A 370 13.11 -29.37 -2.83
C ALA A 370 13.40 -28.68 -1.49
N ARG A 371 13.77 -27.40 -1.52
CA ARG A 371 14.00 -26.61 -0.31
C ARG A 371 12.74 -26.42 0.53
N MET A 372 11.59 -26.17 -0.09
CA MET A 372 10.35 -26.02 0.65
C MET A 372 9.93 -27.34 1.31
N THR A 373 10.09 -28.46 0.62
CA THR A 373 9.84 -29.79 1.20
C THR A 373 10.77 -30.08 2.38
N GLU A 374 12.07 -29.75 2.27
CA GLU A 374 13.00 -29.88 3.41
C GLU A 374 12.56 -29.04 4.62
N ILE A 375 12.02 -27.84 4.39
CA ILE A 375 11.49 -26.97 5.46
C ILE A 375 10.23 -27.58 6.08
N ASP A 376 9.29 -28.02 5.27
CA ASP A 376 8.05 -28.64 5.75
C ASP A 376 8.36 -29.93 6.53
N ASP A 377 9.27 -30.77 6.05
CA ASP A 377 9.71 -32.00 6.74
C ASP A 377 10.38 -31.69 8.08
N TYR A 378 11.22 -30.65 8.14
CA TYR A 378 11.84 -30.21 9.39
C TYR A 378 10.80 -29.68 10.39
N LEU A 379 9.86 -28.87 9.93
CA LEU A 379 8.79 -28.34 10.78
C LEU A 379 7.90 -29.47 11.32
N ASN A 380 7.53 -30.43 10.46
CA ASN A 380 6.78 -31.63 10.87
C ASN A 380 7.54 -32.45 11.93
N TRP A 381 8.84 -32.67 11.73
CA TRP A 381 9.69 -33.36 12.72
C TRP A 381 9.79 -32.57 14.03
N PHE A 382 9.96 -31.26 13.97
CA PHE A 382 10.05 -30.39 15.14
C PHE A 382 8.73 -30.35 15.93
N GLU A 383 7.59 -30.27 15.24
CA GLU A 383 6.26 -30.40 15.85
C GLU A 383 6.07 -31.76 16.53
N ALA A 384 6.50 -32.85 15.88
CA ALA A 384 6.35 -34.19 16.42
C ALA A 384 7.25 -34.47 17.62
N THR A 385 8.41 -33.81 17.74
CA THR A 385 9.46 -34.22 18.70
C THR A 385 9.81 -33.18 19.76
N GLN A 386 9.61 -31.88 19.52
CA GLN A 386 10.13 -30.82 20.37
C GLN A 386 9.05 -29.87 20.93
N LEU A 387 7.84 -29.85 20.37
CA LEU A 387 6.76 -28.99 20.86
C LEU A 387 5.99 -29.65 22.00
N SER A 388 5.99 -29.01 23.18
CA SER A 388 5.20 -29.42 24.35
C SER A 388 3.71 -29.04 24.24
N THR A 389 3.36 -28.15 23.32
CA THR A 389 2.00 -27.75 22.99
C THR A 389 1.62 -28.36 21.63
N ARG A 390 0.68 -29.31 21.63
CA ARG A 390 0.23 -30.01 20.42
C ARG A 390 -0.57 -29.05 19.54
N SER A 391 -0.32 -29.04 18.23
CA SER A 391 -0.96 -28.15 17.23
C SER A 391 -2.45 -28.46 16.95
N GLY A 392 -3.06 -29.43 17.67
CA GLY A 392 -4.47 -29.81 17.52
C GLY A 392 -4.80 -30.58 16.23
N LEU A 393 -3.96 -30.48 15.19
CA LEU A 393 -4.18 -31.10 13.87
C LEU A 393 -4.20 -32.63 13.89
N PHE A 394 -3.61 -33.26 14.91
CA PHE A 394 -3.54 -34.73 15.04
C PHE A 394 -4.53 -35.31 16.06
N GLU A 395 -5.38 -34.49 16.71
CA GLU A 395 -6.36 -35.02 17.67
C GLU A 395 -7.40 -35.93 17.00
N ASP A 396 -7.80 -35.62 15.77
CA ASP A 396 -8.75 -36.43 14.99
C ASP A 396 -8.20 -37.80 14.58
N CYS A 397 -6.87 -37.93 14.42
CA CYS A 397 -6.20 -39.21 14.17
C CYS A 397 -6.03 -40.06 15.42
N LEU A 398 -6.05 -39.44 16.61
CA LEU A 398 -5.90 -40.12 17.90
C LEU A 398 -7.25 -40.47 18.54
N ASN A 399 -8.36 -39.97 18.00
CA ASN A 399 -9.70 -40.33 18.42
C ASN A 399 -10.07 -41.73 17.89
N PRO A 400 -10.20 -42.77 18.74
CA PRO A 400 -10.56 -44.12 18.30
C PRO A 400 -11.99 -44.21 17.73
N SER A 401 -12.78 -43.15 17.82
CA SER A 401 -14.15 -43.03 17.31
C SER A 401 -14.24 -42.61 15.84
N SER A 402 -13.17 -42.08 15.22
CA SER A 402 -13.12 -41.75 13.78
C SER A 402 -12.70 -42.95 12.91
N LEU A 403 -12.20 -44.02 13.53
CA LEU A 403 -12.03 -45.34 12.91
C LEU A 403 -13.36 -46.09 12.96
N GLU A 404 -14.29 -45.78 12.05
CA GLU A 404 -15.30 -46.77 11.67
C GLU A 404 -14.53 -48.02 11.23
N THR A 405 -14.53 -49.03 12.10
CA THR A 405 -13.81 -50.27 11.87
C THR A 405 -14.47 -50.96 10.67
N PRO A 406 -13.81 -51.07 9.49
CA PRO A 406 -14.31 -52.01 8.52
C PRO A 406 -14.17 -53.37 9.17
N SER A 407 -15.29 -54.09 9.31
CA SER A 407 -15.38 -55.41 9.91
C SER A 407 -14.14 -56.24 9.57
N ARG A 408 -13.33 -56.58 10.59
CA ARG A 408 -12.09 -57.37 10.46
C ARG A 408 -12.43 -58.73 9.85
N ALA A 409 -12.32 -58.84 8.53
CA ALA A 409 -12.10 -60.12 7.89
C ALA A 409 -10.75 -60.64 8.41
N HIS A 410 -10.76 -61.60 9.32
CA HIS A 410 -9.56 -62.26 9.82
C HIS A 410 -8.79 -62.82 8.62
N ARG A 411 -7.68 -62.17 8.24
CA ARG A 411 -6.75 -62.74 7.29
C ARG A 411 -6.01 -63.87 8.00
N LYS A 412 -6.25 -65.09 7.54
CA LYS A 412 -5.55 -66.31 7.98
C LYS A 412 -4.27 -66.49 7.15
N ASP A 413 -3.40 -65.50 7.15
CA ASP A 413 -2.05 -65.61 6.62
C ASP A 413 -1.07 -66.01 7.73
N SER A 414 -0.04 -66.76 7.36
CA SER A 414 0.95 -67.34 8.28
C SER A 414 1.69 -66.30 9.12
N PHE A 415 1.73 -65.05 8.65
CA PHE A 415 2.32 -63.92 9.37
C PHE A 415 1.42 -63.44 10.52
N SER A 416 0.11 -63.41 10.32
CA SER A 416 -0.85 -63.03 11.36
C SER A 416 -0.89 -64.06 12.49
N ALA A 417 -0.82 -65.35 12.16
CA ALA A 417 -0.74 -66.41 13.16
C ALA A 417 0.55 -66.37 14.00
N TYR A 418 1.67 -65.87 13.44
CA TYR A 418 2.92 -65.69 14.18
C TYR A 418 2.84 -64.51 15.15
N LEU A 419 2.19 -63.41 14.74
CA LEU A 419 1.98 -62.25 15.60
C LEU A 419 1.02 -62.56 16.75
N ASP A 420 -0.08 -63.27 16.49
CA ASP A 420 -1.02 -63.71 17.51
C ASP A 420 -0.37 -64.68 18.53
N ALA A 421 0.56 -65.53 18.07
CA ALA A 421 1.30 -66.44 18.93
C ALA A 421 2.31 -65.70 19.83
N MET A 422 2.95 -64.64 19.32
CA MET A 422 3.82 -63.80 20.14
C MET A 422 3.05 -62.97 21.16
N GLU A 423 1.85 -62.50 20.81
CA GLU A 423 1.01 -61.71 21.72
C GLU A 423 0.44 -62.54 22.88
N ALA A 424 0.40 -63.88 22.74
CA ALA A 424 -0.01 -64.79 23.81
C ALA A 424 1.10 -65.17 24.81
N GLU A 425 2.37 -64.82 24.53
CA GLU A 425 3.52 -65.08 25.40
C GLU A 425 3.94 -63.89 26.27
N PHE A 426 3.25 -62.75 26.16
CA PHE A 426 3.38 -61.58 27.03
C PHE A 426 2.08 -61.33 27.80
#